data_AF-A0AAV9UCL2-F1
#
_entry.id   AF-A0AAV9UCL2-F1
#
_cell.length_a   1.000
_cell.length_b   1.000
_cell.length_c   1.000
_cell.angle_alpha   90.00
_cell.angle_beta   90.00
_cell.angle_gamma   90.00
#
_symmetry.space_group_name_H-M   'P 1'
#
loop_
_entity.id
_entity.type
_entity.pdbx_description
1 polymer ?
#
loop_
_entity_poly.entity_id
_entity_poly.type
_entity_poly.pdbx_seq_one_letter_code
_entity_poly.pdbx_strand_id
1 'polypeptide(L)'
;MWTHPPPDPPDHPIIRAYHSLKHSISELTSLPPSTIDIILPSVTTAATTLTLIYVYRNYLKRYPDANSLPPHFFRRKGLYGKVVSVGDADNFRIYHTPGGRLMGWGWFPGRRVPESRKELKGQTLHVRIAGVDAPECAHFGKPSQPHSTESLNYLTALLTSRYVRAYLLRRDQYERVVCSVSMRRKGILGLLGFKHDLGLLMLRDGMAQVYEGTYGIEFGRREGMESKYRAAEEEARAKKVGIWGLKGVYESPGQYKARFGGKEGPFTPSAPVPPEKAAGEKVKGKRGVSSAAVVTDVKNSNSTRGRKRKAPVVTVVRVVKQRKPATAEKKK
;
A
#
# COMPACT_ATOMS: atom_id res chain seq x y z
N MET A 1 79.99 24.97 -1.57
CA MET A 1 79.43 24.93 -0.20
C MET A 1 78.05 25.54 -0.29
N TRP A 2 76.98 24.79 0.02
CA TRP A 2 75.61 25.33 0.00
C TRP A 2 75.43 26.23 1.24
N THR A 3 75.05 27.50 1.05
CA THR A 3 75.09 28.53 2.11
C THR A 3 73.71 28.87 2.70
N HIS A 4 72.69 28.08 2.42
CA HIS A 4 71.34 28.25 2.95
C HIS A 4 70.66 26.88 3.08
N PRO A 5 69.89 26.65 4.16
CA PRO A 5 69.06 25.45 4.27
C PRO A 5 67.99 25.44 3.17
N PRO A 6 67.50 24.25 2.75
CA PRO A 6 66.37 24.18 1.83
C PRO A 6 65.14 24.85 2.45
N PRO A 7 64.24 25.45 1.64
CA PRO A 7 63.00 26.02 2.14
C PRO A 7 62.15 24.95 2.82
N ASP A 8 61.46 25.32 3.89
CA ASP A 8 60.59 24.41 4.64
C ASP A 8 59.51 23.79 3.72
N PRO A 9 59.19 22.50 3.90
CA PRO A 9 58.16 21.84 3.10
C PRO A 9 56.80 22.52 3.32
N PRO A 10 55.97 22.67 2.26
CA PRO A 10 54.70 23.37 2.38
C PRO A 10 53.77 22.65 3.36
N ASP A 11 53.22 23.40 4.32
CA ASP A 11 52.36 22.88 5.38
C ASP A 11 51.32 21.88 4.87
N HIS A 12 51.20 20.75 5.57
CA HIS A 12 50.17 19.77 5.27
C HIS A 12 48.77 20.43 5.26
N PRO A 13 47.87 20.15 4.30
CA PRO A 13 46.60 20.86 4.15
C PRO A 13 45.74 20.85 5.42
N ILE A 14 45.83 19.80 6.24
CA ILE A 14 45.16 19.70 7.55
C ILE A 14 45.71 20.73 8.55
N ILE A 15 47.02 20.98 8.56
CA ILE A 15 47.68 21.95 9.45
C ILE A 15 47.24 23.37 9.08
N ARG A 16 47.24 23.72 7.78
CA ARG A 16 46.70 25.00 7.29
C ARG A 16 45.23 25.21 7.66
N ALA A 17 44.40 24.19 7.49
CA ALA A 17 42.99 24.25 7.90
C ALA A 17 42.84 24.46 9.41
N TYR A 18 43.66 23.79 10.23
CA TYR A 18 43.66 23.98 11.68
C TYR A 18 44.09 25.40 12.10
N HIS A 19 45.16 25.96 11.52
CA HIS A 19 45.58 27.33 11.83
C HIS A 19 44.56 28.37 11.37
N SER A 20 43.94 28.19 10.19
CA SER A 20 42.86 29.05 9.71
C SER A 20 41.63 29.01 10.63
N LEU A 21 41.23 27.82 11.08
CA LEU A 21 40.13 27.65 12.03
C LEU A 21 40.46 28.28 13.39
N LYS A 22 41.68 28.08 13.90
CA LYS A 22 42.15 28.66 15.16
C LYS A 22 42.13 30.19 15.10
N HIS A 23 42.61 30.80 14.01
CA HIS A 23 42.57 32.24 13.80
C HIS A 23 41.13 32.79 13.79
N SER A 24 40.26 32.14 13.02
CA SER A 24 38.83 32.51 12.94
C SER A 24 38.13 32.43 14.30
N ILE A 25 38.48 31.44 15.14
CA ILE A 25 37.95 31.29 16.50
C ILE A 25 38.51 32.38 17.43
N SER A 26 39.79 32.76 17.31
CA SER A 26 40.33 33.89 18.09
C SER A 26 39.71 35.24 17.70
N GLU A 27 39.40 35.46 16.42
CA GLU A 27 38.69 36.67 15.98
C GLU A 27 37.23 36.69 16.45
N LEU A 28 36.54 35.54 16.46
CA LEU A 28 35.19 35.42 17.01
C LEU A 28 35.13 35.64 18.53
N THR A 29 36.19 35.30 19.26
CA THR A 29 36.26 35.45 20.73
C THR A 29 36.82 36.80 21.19
N SER A 30 37.41 37.59 20.28
CA SER A 30 37.81 38.99 20.55
C SER A 30 36.72 40.02 20.23
N LEU A 31 35.56 39.60 19.71
CA LEU A 31 34.40 40.48 19.49
C LEU A 31 33.86 41.03 20.82
N PRO A 32 33.41 42.31 20.85
CA PRO A 32 32.81 42.88 22.05
C PRO A 32 31.50 42.14 22.41
N PRO A 33 31.16 41.98 23.70
CA PRO A 33 30.00 41.20 24.14
C PRO A 33 28.67 41.60 23.46
N SER A 34 28.44 42.89 23.25
CA SER A 34 27.25 43.42 22.56
C SER A 34 27.10 42.94 21.12
N THR A 35 28.21 42.62 20.44
CA THR A 35 28.17 42.03 19.09
C THR A 35 27.79 40.56 19.15
N ILE A 36 28.23 39.83 20.17
CA ILE A 36 27.85 38.43 20.41
C ILE A 36 26.34 38.35 20.70
N ASP A 37 25.81 39.27 21.52
CA ASP A 37 24.38 39.37 21.83
C ASP A 37 23.47 39.60 20.62
N ILE A 38 24.00 40.16 19.52
CA ILE A 38 23.26 40.37 18.26
C ILE A 38 23.48 39.23 17.27
N ILE A 39 24.73 38.78 17.10
CA ILE A 39 25.09 37.73 16.13
C ILE A 39 24.48 36.38 16.55
N LEU A 40 24.54 36.03 17.84
CA LEU A 40 24.05 34.74 18.33
C LEU A 40 22.55 34.50 18.04
N PRO A 41 21.60 35.39 18.42
CA PRO A 41 20.19 35.23 18.06
C PRO A 41 19.95 35.32 16.54
N SER A 42 20.71 36.13 15.82
CA SER A 42 20.56 36.27 14.35
C SER A 42 20.94 34.98 13.62
N VAL A 43 22.13 34.43 13.92
CA VAL A 43 22.64 33.19 13.31
C VAL A 43 21.81 31.99 13.74
N THR A 44 21.43 31.88 15.02
CA THR A 44 20.57 30.78 15.48
C THR A 44 19.18 30.84 14.85
N THR A 45 18.58 32.04 14.69
CA THR A 45 17.29 32.21 13.98
C THR A 45 17.39 31.81 12.52
N ALA A 46 18.44 32.24 11.81
CA ALA A 46 18.67 31.88 10.41
C ALA A 46 18.88 30.37 10.24
N ALA A 47 19.77 29.76 11.03
CA ALA A 47 20.05 28.33 11.01
C ALA A 47 18.82 27.48 11.36
N THR A 48 18.05 27.89 12.37
CA THR A 48 16.79 27.24 12.77
C THR A 48 15.76 27.34 11.65
N THR A 49 15.60 28.51 11.02
CA THR A 49 14.66 28.71 9.92
C THR A 49 15.01 27.84 8.71
N LEU A 50 16.27 27.82 8.29
CA LEU A 50 16.75 26.96 7.20
C LEU A 50 16.55 25.47 7.52
N THR A 51 16.83 25.06 8.76
CA THR A 51 16.64 23.68 9.22
C THR A 51 15.17 23.29 9.24
N LEU A 52 14.28 24.16 9.74
CA LEU A 52 12.82 23.94 9.71
C LEU A 52 12.29 23.82 8.27
N ILE A 53 12.76 24.68 7.35
CA ILE A 53 12.40 24.60 5.93
C ILE A 53 12.90 23.30 5.29
N TYR A 54 14.15 22.89 5.56
CA TYR A 54 14.72 21.64 5.08
C TYR A 54 13.93 20.42 5.61
N VAL A 55 13.71 20.37 6.92
CA VAL A 55 12.96 19.30 7.59
C VAL A 55 11.52 19.24 7.08
N TYR A 56 10.87 20.40 6.89
CA TYR A 56 9.52 20.46 6.33
C TYR A 56 9.49 19.92 4.91
N ARG A 57 10.35 20.42 4.01
CA ARG A 57 10.38 20.02 2.60
C ARG A 57 10.73 18.55 2.42
N ASN A 58 11.65 18.00 3.22
CA ASN A 58 12.09 16.62 3.07
C ASN A 58 11.23 15.61 3.86
N TYR A 59 10.72 15.92 5.05
CA TYR A 59 10.05 14.93 5.90
C TYR A 59 8.57 15.21 6.19
N LEU A 60 8.13 16.48 6.14
CA LEU A 60 6.77 16.87 6.56
C LEU A 60 5.83 17.27 5.42
N LYS A 61 6.35 17.55 4.22
CA LYS A 61 5.55 17.86 3.03
C LYS A 61 4.65 16.67 2.67
N ARG A 62 3.35 16.93 2.52
CA ARG A 62 2.38 15.94 2.05
C ARG A 62 2.37 15.87 0.51
N TYR A 63 2.18 14.66 -0.01
CA TYR A 63 2.06 14.34 -1.43
C TYR A 63 0.67 13.70 -1.61
N PRO A 64 -0.29 14.37 -2.28
CA PRO A 64 -1.66 13.89 -2.38
C PRO A 64 -1.82 12.74 -3.38
N ASP A 65 -1.05 12.74 -4.47
CA ASP A 65 -1.21 11.83 -5.60
C ASP A 65 0.15 11.41 -6.21
N ALA A 66 0.19 10.34 -7.00
CA ALA A 66 1.39 9.78 -7.60
C ALA A 66 2.10 10.78 -8.53
N ASN A 67 1.34 11.64 -9.21
CA ASN A 67 1.88 12.74 -10.02
C ASN A 67 2.69 13.76 -9.22
N SER A 68 2.37 13.94 -7.93
CA SER A 68 3.09 14.90 -7.08
C SER A 68 4.43 14.40 -6.57
N LEU A 69 4.77 13.12 -6.77
CA LEU A 69 5.98 12.50 -6.24
C LEU A 69 7.21 12.81 -7.13
N PRO A 70 8.27 13.42 -6.57
CA PRO A 70 9.51 13.64 -7.30
C PRO A 70 10.15 12.32 -7.77
N PRO A 71 10.64 12.22 -9.03
CA PRO A 71 11.28 11.00 -9.55
C PRO A 71 12.46 10.49 -8.71
N HIS A 72 13.20 11.39 -8.05
CA HIS A 72 14.33 11.02 -7.19
C HIS A 72 13.93 10.38 -5.84
N PHE A 73 12.63 10.30 -5.50
CA PHE A 73 12.18 9.58 -4.30
C PHE A 73 12.05 8.07 -4.52
N PHE A 74 11.86 7.65 -5.77
CA PHE A 74 11.74 6.24 -6.13
C PHE A 74 13.05 5.49 -5.80
N ARG A 75 12.93 4.26 -5.30
CA ARG A 75 13.98 3.39 -4.74
C ARG A 75 14.69 3.93 -3.48
N ARG A 76 14.61 5.24 -3.19
CA ARG A 76 15.27 5.88 -2.04
C ARG A 76 14.36 6.02 -0.81
N LYS A 77 13.11 6.42 -1.00
CA LYS A 77 12.23 6.93 0.07
C LYS A 77 11.03 6.03 0.34
N GLY A 78 10.57 6.03 1.59
CA GLY A 78 9.30 5.43 1.99
C GLY A 78 8.32 6.48 2.50
N LEU A 79 7.09 6.44 1.99
CA LEU A 79 5.97 7.28 2.42
C LEU A 79 5.22 6.60 3.56
N TYR A 80 4.76 7.38 4.53
CA TYR A 80 3.98 6.88 5.66
C TYR A 80 2.54 7.40 5.56
N GLY A 81 1.55 6.50 5.64
CA GLY A 81 0.16 6.86 5.39
C GLY A 81 -0.83 5.93 6.07
N LYS A 82 -2.06 6.41 6.26
CA LYS A 82 -3.21 5.58 6.64
C LYS A 82 -3.79 4.94 5.38
N VAL A 83 -4.09 3.64 5.42
CA VAL A 83 -4.85 2.99 4.34
C VAL A 83 -6.31 3.44 4.44
N VAL A 84 -6.86 3.85 3.29
CA VAL A 84 -8.20 4.44 3.17
C VAL A 84 -9.18 3.44 2.55
N SER A 85 -8.77 2.77 1.49
CA SER A 85 -9.60 1.79 0.78
C SER A 85 -8.72 0.73 0.14
N VAL A 86 -9.17 -0.52 0.19
CA VAL A 86 -8.67 -1.62 -0.65
C VAL A 86 -9.67 -1.77 -1.79
N GLY A 87 -9.17 -1.87 -3.03
CA GLY A 87 -10.00 -1.97 -4.23
C GLY A 87 -9.90 -3.36 -4.86
N ASP A 88 -8.66 -3.81 -5.03
CA ASP A 88 -8.30 -5.10 -5.60
C ASP A 88 -7.51 -5.92 -4.58
N ALA A 89 -7.29 -7.21 -4.85
CA ALA A 89 -6.57 -8.09 -3.94
C ALA A 89 -5.05 -7.84 -3.89
N ASP A 90 -4.47 -7.01 -4.77
CA ASP A 90 -3.06 -6.58 -4.78
C ASP A 90 -2.85 -5.05 -4.70
N ASN A 91 -3.94 -4.26 -4.75
CA ASN A 91 -3.91 -2.80 -4.82
C ASN A 91 -4.72 -2.12 -3.70
N PHE A 92 -4.20 -1.03 -3.16
CA PHE A 92 -4.89 -0.22 -2.15
C PHE A 92 -4.53 1.27 -2.23
N ARG A 93 -5.34 2.11 -1.60
CA ARG A 93 -5.14 3.57 -1.56
C ARG A 93 -4.69 4.02 -0.18
N ILE A 94 -3.62 4.82 -0.13
CA ILE A 94 -3.14 5.46 1.10
C ILE A 94 -3.33 6.96 1.07
N TYR A 95 -3.71 7.52 2.22
CA TYR A 95 -3.60 8.95 2.47
C TYR A 95 -2.25 9.22 3.14
N HIS A 96 -1.38 9.99 2.48
CA HIS A 96 -0.05 10.29 3.02
C HIS A 96 -0.15 11.18 4.27
N THR A 97 0.38 10.68 5.40
CA THR A 97 0.39 11.33 6.71
C THR A 97 1.84 11.49 7.20
N PRO A 98 2.61 12.45 6.65
CA PRO A 98 4.04 12.58 6.94
C PRO A 98 4.29 12.83 8.43
N GLY A 99 5.25 12.10 9.01
CA GLY A 99 5.54 12.10 10.45
C GLY A 99 4.48 11.42 11.34
N GLY A 100 3.33 11.02 10.80
CA GLY A 100 2.32 10.25 11.53
C GLY A 100 1.82 10.94 12.80
N ARG A 101 1.51 10.14 13.83
CA ARG A 101 0.98 10.66 15.11
C ARG A 101 1.94 11.65 15.79
N LEU A 102 3.26 11.52 15.62
CA LEU A 102 4.21 12.49 16.19
C LEU A 102 3.98 13.92 15.64
N MET A 103 3.59 14.02 14.37
CA MET A 103 3.34 15.28 13.68
C MET A 103 1.85 15.66 13.64
N GLY A 104 1.11 15.34 14.71
CA GLY A 104 -0.29 15.74 14.88
C GLY A 104 -1.33 14.87 14.18
N TRP A 105 -0.94 13.93 13.31
CA TRP A 105 -1.92 13.18 12.52
C TRP A 105 -2.82 12.31 13.40
N GLY A 106 -4.13 12.58 13.34
CA GLY A 106 -5.18 11.87 14.07
C GLY A 106 -5.52 12.42 15.46
N TRP A 107 -4.85 13.48 15.95
CA TRP A 107 -5.21 14.14 17.22
C TRP A 107 -5.23 15.66 17.12
N PHE A 108 -4.33 16.28 16.35
CA PHE A 108 -4.39 17.71 16.06
C PHE A 108 -5.59 18.01 15.15
N PRO A 109 -6.42 19.04 15.45
CA PRO A 109 -7.68 19.28 14.73
C PRO A 109 -7.48 19.49 13.22
N GLY A 110 -6.43 20.21 12.81
CA GLY A 110 -6.10 20.46 11.41
C GLY A 110 -5.35 19.32 10.68
N ARG A 111 -5.10 18.16 11.33
CA ARG A 111 -4.38 17.02 10.73
C ARG A 111 -5.14 15.71 10.93
N ARG A 112 -6.39 15.70 10.49
CA ARG A 112 -7.24 14.49 10.43
C ARG A 112 -7.20 13.89 9.03
N VAL A 113 -7.38 12.57 8.95
CA VAL A 113 -7.53 11.89 7.65
C VAL A 113 -9.03 11.93 7.29
N PRO A 114 -9.42 12.47 6.13
CA PRO A 114 -10.81 12.46 5.70
C PRO A 114 -11.41 11.05 5.63
N GLU A 115 -12.69 10.94 5.95
CA GLU A 115 -13.45 9.69 5.83
C GLU A 115 -14.44 9.73 4.65
N SER A 116 -14.79 10.91 4.13
CA SER A 116 -15.71 11.05 3.02
C SER A 116 -15.02 10.75 1.68
N ARG A 117 -15.68 9.93 0.84
CA ARG A 117 -15.16 9.59 -0.50
C ARG A 117 -14.93 10.81 -1.40
N LYS A 118 -15.66 11.91 -1.17
CA LYS A 118 -15.52 13.16 -1.94
C LYS A 118 -14.19 13.86 -1.61
N GLU A 119 -13.86 14.01 -0.33
CA GLU A 119 -12.59 14.62 0.12
C GLU A 119 -11.35 13.77 -0.21
N LEU A 120 -11.53 12.46 -0.36
CA LEU A 120 -10.45 11.51 -0.67
C LEU A 120 -10.11 11.46 -2.18
N LYS A 121 -10.98 11.95 -3.07
CA LYS A 121 -10.75 11.94 -4.52
C LYS A 121 -9.57 12.86 -4.87
N GLY A 122 -8.55 12.31 -5.55
CA GLY A 122 -7.31 13.04 -5.88
C GLY A 122 -6.43 13.37 -4.67
N GLN A 123 -6.70 12.79 -3.49
CA GLN A 123 -6.00 13.04 -2.23
C GLN A 123 -5.36 11.76 -1.63
N THR A 124 -5.33 10.68 -2.42
CA THR A 124 -4.77 9.38 -2.05
C THR A 124 -3.83 8.86 -3.13
N LEU A 125 -2.70 8.28 -2.70
CA LEU A 125 -1.80 7.53 -3.57
C LEU A 125 -2.36 6.13 -3.83
N HIS A 126 -2.43 5.74 -5.11
CA HIS A 126 -2.77 4.37 -5.49
C HIS A 126 -1.50 3.50 -5.45
N VAL A 127 -1.47 2.52 -4.56
CA VAL A 127 -0.31 1.67 -4.28
C VAL A 127 -0.58 0.26 -4.83
N ARG A 128 0.34 -0.24 -5.66
CA ARG A 128 0.43 -1.64 -6.05
C ARG A 128 1.49 -2.34 -5.20
N ILE A 129 1.19 -3.54 -4.71
CA ILE A 129 2.16 -4.35 -3.95
C ILE A 129 3.21 -4.92 -4.92
N ALA A 130 4.48 -4.67 -4.63
CA ALA A 130 5.60 -5.11 -5.46
C ALA A 130 5.85 -6.62 -5.35
N GLY A 131 6.03 -7.30 -6.49
CA GLY A 131 6.41 -8.71 -6.59
C GLY A 131 5.31 -9.73 -6.32
N VAL A 132 4.04 -9.31 -6.24
CA VAL A 132 2.88 -10.14 -5.87
C VAL A 132 1.75 -9.93 -6.88
N ASP A 133 1.11 -11.01 -7.34
CA ASP A 133 -0.09 -10.98 -8.18
C ASP A 133 -1.18 -11.83 -7.52
N ALA A 134 -2.32 -11.20 -7.22
CA ALA A 134 -3.44 -11.86 -6.54
C ALA A 134 -4.50 -12.32 -7.56
N PRO A 135 -5.41 -13.26 -7.21
CA PRO A 135 -6.44 -13.71 -8.14
C PRO A 135 -7.41 -12.59 -8.50
N GLU A 136 -7.70 -12.46 -9.79
CA GLU A 136 -8.52 -11.38 -10.36
C GLU A 136 -9.97 -11.45 -9.89
N CYS A 137 -10.48 -10.32 -9.38
CA CYS A 137 -11.88 -10.17 -9.01
C CYS A 137 -12.77 -10.02 -10.25
N ALA A 138 -14.08 -10.25 -10.10
CA ALA A 138 -15.02 -10.07 -11.21
C ALA A 138 -15.02 -8.61 -11.68
N HIS A 139 -14.70 -8.37 -12.95
CA HIS A 139 -14.52 -7.02 -13.50
C HIS A 139 -15.02 -6.94 -14.94
N PHE A 140 -15.79 -5.90 -15.26
CA PHE A 140 -16.38 -5.63 -16.59
C PHE A 140 -16.93 -6.88 -17.32
N GLY A 141 -17.79 -7.65 -16.66
CA GLY A 141 -18.44 -8.83 -17.23
C GLY A 141 -17.58 -10.10 -17.26
N LYS A 142 -16.31 -10.04 -16.85
CA LYS A 142 -15.45 -11.22 -16.70
C LYS A 142 -15.72 -11.93 -15.36
N PRO A 143 -15.79 -13.27 -15.32
CA PRO A 143 -16.05 -14.03 -14.09
C PRO A 143 -14.84 -13.95 -13.15
N SER A 144 -15.06 -13.79 -11.84
CA SER A 144 -13.98 -13.78 -10.84
C SER A 144 -13.17 -15.08 -10.88
N GLN A 145 -11.85 -14.98 -10.71
CA GLN A 145 -11.03 -16.17 -10.43
C GLN A 145 -11.42 -16.81 -9.08
N PRO A 146 -11.21 -18.13 -8.93
CA PRO A 146 -11.24 -18.79 -7.61
C PRO A 146 -10.38 -18.06 -6.58
N HIS A 147 -10.77 -18.12 -5.29
CA HIS A 147 -10.11 -17.43 -4.16
C HIS A 147 -10.03 -15.88 -4.20
N SER A 148 -10.28 -15.20 -5.33
CA SER A 148 -10.17 -13.73 -5.47
C SER A 148 -10.87 -12.92 -4.36
N THR A 149 -12.10 -13.31 -4.01
CA THR A 149 -12.88 -12.66 -2.93
C THR A 149 -12.26 -12.91 -1.55
N GLU A 150 -11.63 -14.07 -1.32
CA GLU A 150 -10.94 -14.36 -0.06
C GLU A 150 -9.65 -13.54 0.05
N SER A 151 -8.85 -13.46 -1.03
CA SER A 151 -7.66 -12.62 -1.10
C SER A 151 -7.97 -11.13 -0.87
N LEU A 152 -9.06 -10.62 -1.47
CA LEU A 152 -9.55 -9.26 -1.25
C LEU A 152 -9.98 -9.03 0.21
N ASN A 153 -10.75 -9.96 0.79
CA ASN A 153 -11.17 -9.89 2.19
C ASN A 153 -9.98 -9.96 3.15
N TYR A 154 -9.01 -10.81 2.87
CA TYR A 154 -7.76 -10.95 3.63
C TYR A 154 -6.96 -9.64 3.63
N LEU A 155 -6.70 -9.06 2.45
CA LEU A 155 -5.99 -7.78 2.34
C LEU A 155 -6.76 -6.65 3.04
N THR A 156 -8.09 -6.62 2.87
CA THR A 156 -8.98 -5.65 3.54
C THR A 156 -8.91 -5.77 5.06
N ALA A 157 -8.98 -6.99 5.61
CA ALA A 157 -8.91 -7.24 7.05
C ALA A 157 -7.53 -6.89 7.64
N LEU A 158 -6.44 -7.12 6.89
CA LEU A 158 -5.10 -6.71 7.29
C LEU A 158 -4.91 -5.19 7.32
N LEU A 159 -5.41 -4.48 6.30
CA LEU A 159 -5.07 -3.08 6.07
C LEU A 159 -6.09 -2.07 6.59
N THR A 160 -7.34 -2.45 6.83
CA THR A 160 -8.41 -1.51 7.23
C THR A 160 -8.00 -0.63 8.43
N SER A 161 -8.03 0.69 8.21
CA SER A 161 -7.62 1.72 9.17
C SER A 161 -6.19 1.59 9.74
N ARG A 162 -5.31 0.78 9.13
CA ARG A 162 -3.90 0.67 9.53
C ARG A 162 -3.06 1.78 8.91
N TYR A 163 -1.97 2.10 9.61
CA TYR A 163 -0.88 2.90 9.06
C TYR A 163 0.22 1.99 8.52
N VAL A 164 0.66 2.27 7.30
CA VAL A 164 1.72 1.51 6.61
C VAL A 164 2.84 2.45 6.16
N ARG A 165 4.02 1.88 5.92
CA ARG A 165 5.11 2.55 5.21
C ARG A 165 5.34 1.85 3.87
N ALA A 166 4.98 2.54 2.80
CA ALA A 166 5.18 2.11 1.42
C ALA A 166 6.51 2.67 0.89
N TYR A 167 7.48 1.81 0.61
CA TYR A 167 8.73 2.17 -0.04
C TYR A 167 8.50 2.22 -1.55
N LEU A 168 8.70 3.41 -2.13
CA LEU A 168 8.45 3.66 -3.54
C LEU A 168 9.54 2.97 -4.35
N LEU A 169 9.16 2.17 -5.35
CA LEU A 169 10.12 1.48 -6.21
C LEU A 169 10.03 2.02 -7.64
N ARG A 170 8.84 1.98 -8.26
CA ARG A 170 8.55 2.50 -9.61
C ARG A 170 7.14 3.11 -9.71
N ARG A 171 6.93 3.98 -10.71
CA ARG A 171 5.60 4.42 -11.17
C ARG A 171 5.15 3.59 -12.37
N ASP A 172 3.89 3.15 -12.34
CA ASP A 172 3.22 2.35 -13.36
C ASP A 172 2.42 3.23 -14.35
N GLN A 173 2.05 2.68 -15.51
CA GLN A 173 1.30 3.36 -16.56
C GLN A 173 -0.10 3.81 -16.11
N TYR A 174 -0.76 3.04 -15.25
CA TYR A 174 -2.06 3.37 -14.65
C TYR A 174 -1.97 4.33 -13.44
N GLU A 175 -0.91 5.16 -13.40
CA GLU A 175 -0.57 6.09 -12.31
C GLU A 175 -0.44 5.45 -10.91
N ARG A 176 -0.34 4.11 -10.84
CA ARG A 176 -0.05 3.39 -9.60
C ARG A 176 1.42 3.56 -9.22
N VAL A 177 1.69 3.48 -7.92
CA VAL A 177 3.05 3.40 -7.40
C VAL A 177 3.32 1.97 -6.92
N VAL A 178 4.25 1.29 -7.59
CA VAL A 178 4.74 -0.04 -7.19
C VAL A 178 5.57 0.15 -5.92
N CYS A 179 5.16 -0.53 -4.84
CA CYS A 179 5.77 -0.35 -3.53
C CYS A 179 6.05 -1.67 -2.80
N SER A 180 7.19 -1.73 -2.11
CA SER A 180 7.37 -2.65 -0.99
C SER A 180 6.64 -2.08 0.23
N VAL A 181 5.68 -2.80 0.77
CA VAL A 181 4.78 -2.29 1.82
C VAL A 181 5.11 -2.94 3.15
N SER A 182 5.52 -2.12 4.12
CA SER A 182 5.79 -2.57 5.49
C SER A 182 4.73 -2.07 6.47
N MET A 183 4.25 -2.98 7.32
CA MET A 183 3.32 -2.68 8.42
C MET A 183 3.97 -2.97 9.77
N ARG A 184 3.61 -2.22 10.81
CA ARG A 184 4.06 -2.47 12.20
C ARG A 184 3.36 -3.73 12.73
N ARG A 185 4.08 -4.61 13.42
CA ARG A 185 3.47 -5.80 14.04
C ARG A 185 2.43 -5.40 15.09
N LYS A 186 1.51 -6.31 15.45
CA LYS A 186 0.57 -6.09 16.58
C LYS A 186 1.30 -6.27 17.92
N GLY A 187 0.75 -5.70 18.99
CA GLY A 187 1.24 -5.88 20.37
C GLY A 187 2.65 -5.34 20.64
N ILE A 188 3.32 -5.93 21.64
CA ILE A 188 4.66 -5.53 22.13
C ILE A 188 5.73 -5.58 21.03
N LEU A 189 5.66 -6.56 20.14
CA LEU A 189 6.59 -6.70 19.02
C LEU A 189 6.42 -5.55 18.02
N GLY A 190 5.20 -5.01 17.89
CA GLY A 190 4.96 -3.73 17.25
C GLY A 190 5.66 -2.59 17.97
N LEU A 191 5.50 -2.48 19.29
CA LEU A 191 6.08 -1.41 20.11
C LEU A 191 7.60 -1.29 19.93
N LEU A 192 8.29 -2.44 20.02
CA LEU A 192 9.73 -2.66 19.79
C LEU A 192 10.22 -2.36 18.36
N GLY A 193 9.34 -1.95 17.45
CA GLY A 193 9.72 -1.46 16.11
C GLY A 193 9.74 -2.52 15.01
N PHE A 194 9.48 -3.80 15.33
CA PHE A 194 9.39 -4.86 14.32
C PHE A 194 8.24 -4.61 13.34
N LYS A 195 8.43 -5.13 12.12
CA LYS A 195 7.52 -4.97 10.99
C LYS A 195 7.23 -6.33 10.32
N HIS A 196 6.16 -6.38 9.56
CA HIS A 196 5.95 -7.38 8.51
C HIS A 196 6.08 -6.68 7.15
N ASP A 197 6.64 -7.38 6.17
CA ASP A 197 6.38 -7.06 4.78
C ASP A 197 5.01 -7.66 4.42
N LEU A 198 4.16 -6.87 3.77
CA LEU A 198 2.80 -7.26 3.38
C LEU A 198 2.79 -8.30 2.26
N GLY A 199 3.68 -8.16 1.27
CA GLY A 199 3.72 -9.07 0.12
C GLY A 199 4.18 -10.47 0.57
N LEU A 200 5.23 -10.52 1.38
CA LEU A 200 5.70 -11.78 1.98
C LEU A 200 4.60 -12.48 2.81
N LEU A 201 3.77 -11.72 3.51
CA LEU A 201 2.68 -12.26 4.31
C LEU A 201 1.56 -12.86 3.43
N MET A 202 1.20 -12.17 2.33
CA MET A 202 0.19 -12.66 1.37
C MET A 202 0.65 -13.93 0.65
N LEU A 203 1.92 -14.01 0.25
CA LEU A 203 2.49 -15.19 -0.40
C LEU A 203 2.48 -16.40 0.53
N ARG A 204 3.01 -16.24 1.75
CA ARG A 204 3.11 -17.31 2.77
C ARG A 204 1.73 -17.85 3.19
N ASP A 205 0.74 -16.98 3.27
CA ASP A 205 -0.64 -17.36 3.64
C ASP A 205 -1.46 -17.83 2.41
N GLY A 206 -0.85 -17.94 1.22
CA GLY A 206 -1.47 -18.51 0.01
C GLY A 206 -2.51 -17.61 -0.67
N MET A 207 -2.51 -16.30 -0.38
CA MET A 207 -3.52 -15.35 -0.87
C MET A 207 -3.16 -14.74 -2.23
N ALA A 208 -1.93 -14.93 -2.69
CA ALA A 208 -1.41 -14.46 -3.96
C ALA A 208 -0.23 -15.33 -4.41
N GLN A 209 0.15 -15.23 -5.68
CA GLN A 209 1.37 -15.82 -6.22
C GLN A 209 2.47 -14.75 -6.43
N VAL A 210 3.70 -15.18 -6.68
CA VAL A 210 4.78 -14.31 -7.13
C VAL A 210 4.45 -13.77 -8.53
N TYR A 211 4.78 -12.50 -8.78
CA TYR A 211 4.58 -11.91 -10.10
C TYR A 211 5.71 -12.33 -11.07
N GLU A 212 5.34 -13.00 -12.16
CA GLU A 212 6.26 -13.59 -13.15
C GLU A 212 6.32 -12.84 -14.50
N GLY A 213 5.66 -11.68 -14.61
CA GLY A 213 5.56 -10.95 -15.89
C GLY A 213 6.88 -10.29 -16.31
N THR A 214 7.26 -10.40 -17.59
CA THR A 214 8.58 -10.01 -18.13
C THR A 214 8.98 -8.53 -17.93
N TYR A 215 8.03 -7.63 -17.64
CA TYR A 215 8.26 -6.20 -17.49
C TYR A 215 7.80 -5.68 -16.13
N GLY A 216 8.55 -4.74 -15.56
CA GLY A 216 8.17 -4.05 -14.33
C GLY A 216 8.30 -4.87 -13.05
N ILE A 217 8.98 -6.03 -13.09
CA ILE A 217 9.28 -6.82 -11.90
C ILE A 217 10.15 -5.99 -10.93
N GLU A 218 9.65 -5.80 -9.71
CA GLU A 218 10.43 -5.25 -8.61
C GLU A 218 10.13 -6.05 -7.33
N PHE A 219 11.18 -6.59 -6.71
CA PHE A 219 11.07 -7.42 -5.50
C PHE A 219 11.57 -6.66 -4.26
N GLY A 220 10.64 -6.08 -3.50
CA GLY A 220 10.97 -5.46 -2.22
C GLY A 220 11.87 -4.20 -2.34
N ARG A 221 12.35 -3.69 -1.20
CA ARG A 221 13.45 -2.69 -1.14
C ARG A 221 14.83 -3.32 -0.90
N ARG A 222 14.87 -4.55 -0.39
CA ARG A 222 16.09 -5.22 0.09
C ARG A 222 16.55 -6.23 -0.95
N GLU A 223 17.85 -6.40 -1.05
CA GLU A 223 18.46 -7.49 -1.80
C GLU A 223 18.04 -8.85 -1.24
N GLY A 224 17.96 -9.87 -2.10
CA GLY A 224 17.48 -11.22 -1.75
C GLY A 224 16.00 -11.29 -1.33
N MET A 225 15.17 -10.28 -1.62
CA MET A 225 13.72 -10.35 -1.36
C MET A 225 12.99 -11.29 -2.33
N GLU A 226 13.47 -11.40 -3.57
CA GLU A 226 12.94 -12.35 -4.55
C GLU A 226 13.00 -13.80 -4.03
N SER A 227 14.18 -14.23 -3.58
CA SER A 227 14.38 -15.58 -3.04
C SER A 227 13.47 -15.85 -1.84
N LYS A 228 13.20 -14.84 -1.01
CA LYS A 228 12.26 -14.95 0.12
C LYS A 228 10.80 -15.03 -0.31
N TYR A 229 10.43 -14.37 -1.40
CA TYR A 229 9.10 -14.44 -1.98
C TYR A 229 8.85 -15.81 -2.62
N ARG A 230 9.80 -16.30 -3.44
CA ARG A 230 9.77 -17.65 -4.03
C ARG A 230 9.71 -18.73 -2.94
N ALA A 231 10.58 -18.67 -1.92
CA ALA A 231 10.55 -19.63 -0.81
C ALA A 231 9.23 -19.59 -0.01
N ALA A 232 8.64 -18.42 0.22
CA ALA A 232 7.35 -18.31 0.90
C ALA A 232 6.19 -18.88 0.05
N GLU A 233 6.27 -18.75 -1.26
CA GLU A 233 5.31 -19.36 -2.20
C GLU A 233 5.48 -20.88 -2.26
N GLU A 234 6.72 -21.40 -2.31
CA GLU A 234 7.01 -22.83 -2.23
C GLU A 234 6.50 -23.44 -0.92
N GLU A 235 6.70 -22.75 0.21
CA GLU A 235 6.15 -23.15 1.51
C GLU A 235 4.60 -23.19 1.49
N ALA A 236 3.96 -22.18 0.91
CA ALA A 236 2.51 -22.12 0.77
C ALA A 236 1.96 -23.21 -0.17
N ARG A 237 2.68 -23.52 -1.25
CA ARG A 237 2.37 -24.57 -2.23
C ARG A 237 2.49 -25.96 -1.61
N ALA A 238 3.56 -26.21 -0.85
CA ALA A 238 3.75 -27.45 -0.10
C ALA A 238 2.65 -27.66 0.95
N LYS A 239 2.24 -26.59 1.64
CA LYS A 239 1.15 -26.59 2.63
C LYS A 239 -0.26 -26.58 2.03
N LYS A 240 -0.39 -26.36 0.72
CA LYS A 240 -1.67 -26.29 -0.02
C LYS A 240 -2.65 -25.28 0.57
N VAL A 241 -2.13 -24.12 1.01
CA VAL A 241 -2.93 -23.04 1.60
C VAL A 241 -3.44 -22.05 0.55
N GLY A 242 -4.63 -21.51 0.78
CA GLY A 242 -5.29 -20.55 -0.11
C GLY A 242 -5.39 -21.07 -1.54
N ILE A 243 -4.91 -20.27 -2.50
CA ILE A 243 -4.94 -20.59 -3.93
C ILE A 243 -4.31 -21.94 -4.28
N TRP A 244 -3.31 -22.39 -3.51
CA TRP A 244 -2.60 -23.66 -3.72
C TRP A 244 -3.39 -24.89 -3.23
N GLY A 245 -4.52 -24.70 -2.55
CA GLY A 245 -5.46 -25.76 -2.20
C GLY A 245 -6.39 -26.19 -3.34
N LEU A 246 -6.45 -25.41 -4.43
CA LEU A 246 -7.35 -25.60 -5.56
C LEU A 246 -6.90 -26.73 -6.49
N LYS A 247 -7.33 -27.96 -6.22
CA LYS A 247 -7.07 -29.13 -7.07
C LYS A 247 -7.70 -28.96 -8.47
N GLY A 248 -6.87 -28.74 -9.49
CA GLY A 248 -7.28 -28.74 -10.91
C GLY A 248 -8.09 -27.54 -11.40
N VAL A 249 -8.38 -26.56 -10.54
CA VAL A 249 -9.13 -25.32 -10.87
C VAL A 249 -8.24 -24.07 -10.72
N TYR A 250 -6.95 -24.25 -10.42
CA TYR A 250 -6.00 -23.14 -10.38
C TYR A 250 -5.65 -22.66 -11.80
N GLU A 251 -5.84 -21.37 -12.04
CA GLU A 251 -5.42 -20.64 -13.25
C GLU A 251 -4.63 -19.43 -12.74
N SER A 252 -3.40 -19.22 -13.22
CA SER A 252 -2.62 -18.06 -12.77
C SER A 252 -3.29 -16.75 -13.21
N PRO A 253 -3.14 -15.63 -12.48
CA PRO A 253 -3.71 -14.36 -12.92
C PRO A 253 -3.20 -13.94 -14.31
N GLY A 254 -1.97 -14.32 -14.68
CA GLY A 254 -1.43 -14.15 -16.03
C GLY A 254 -2.15 -14.99 -17.09
N GLN A 255 -2.41 -16.28 -16.83
CA GLN A 255 -3.17 -17.16 -17.73
C GLN A 255 -4.60 -16.66 -17.94
N TYR A 256 -5.28 -16.26 -16.86
CA TYR A 256 -6.62 -15.66 -16.91
C TYR A 256 -6.63 -14.34 -17.70
N LYS A 257 -5.65 -13.46 -17.47
CA LYS A 257 -5.46 -12.23 -18.25
C LYS A 257 -5.30 -12.54 -19.74
N ALA A 258 -4.49 -13.54 -20.11
CA ALA A 258 -4.32 -13.96 -21.51
C ALA A 258 -5.63 -14.51 -22.12
N ARG A 259 -6.33 -15.39 -21.38
CA ARG A 259 -7.61 -16.00 -21.80
C ARG A 259 -8.71 -14.99 -22.07
N PHE A 260 -8.80 -13.93 -21.28
CA PHE A 260 -9.83 -12.89 -21.39
C PHE A 260 -9.32 -11.55 -21.97
N GLY A 261 -8.08 -11.50 -22.48
CA GLY A 261 -7.38 -10.23 -22.72
C GLY A 261 -6.33 -10.32 -23.83
N GLY A 262 -6.72 -10.82 -25.00
CA GLY A 262 -5.88 -10.74 -26.20
C GLY A 262 -5.51 -9.28 -26.53
N LYS A 263 -4.20 -9.01 -26.58
CA LYS A 263 -3.48 -7.77 -26.94
C LYS A 263 -3.27 -6.72 -25.82
N GLU A 264 -2.16 -6.85 -25.11
CA GLU A 264 -1.03 -5.88 -25.11
C GLU A 264 0.27 -6.75 -25.17
N GLY A 265 1.20 -6.49 -26.10
CA GLY A 265 2.28 -7.45 -26.51
C GLY A 265 3.68 -7.20 -25.91
N PRO A 266 4.76 -7.90 -26.35
CA PRO A 266 4.86 -8.86 -27.47
C PRO A 266 5.08 -10.34 -27.06
N PHE A 267 5.14 -11.24 -28.06
CA PHE A 267 4.99 -12.71 -28.04
C PHE A 267 6.27 -13.40 -28.60
N THR A 268 6.63 -14.67 -28.28
CA THR A 268 6.37 -15.97 -29.00
C THR A 268 7.47 -16.98 -28.52
N PRO A 269 7.50 -18.31 -28.79
CA PRO A 269 6.56 -19.31 -29.38
C PRO A 269 6.05 -20.36 -28.34
N SER A 270 5.21 -21.38 -28.61
CA SER A 270 5.07 -22.25 -29.80
C SER A 270 3.63 -22.77 -30.06
N ALA A 271 3.47 -23.70 -31.01
CA ALA A 271 2.25 -23.96 -31.79
C ALA A 271 1.05 -24.62 -31.05
N PRO A 272 -0.19 -24.42 -31.53
CA PRO A 272 -1.40 -25.01 -30.95
C PRO A 272 -1.65 -26.47 -31.40
N VAL A 273 -2.16 -27.29 -30.48
CA VAL A 273 -2.70 -28.63 -30.75
C VAL A 273 -4.24 -28.55 -30.82
N PRO A 274 -4.88 -28.97 -31.93
CA PRO A 274 -6.35 -29.16 -32.04
C PRO A 274 -6.76 -30.56 -31.50
N PRO A 275 -8.06 -30.93 -31.35
CA PRO A 275 -9.30 -30.34 -31.88
C PRO A 275 -10.23 -29.84 -30.73
N GLU A 276 -11.57 -29.71 -30.78
CA GLU A 276 -12.62 -30.12 -31.74
C GLU A 276 -13.88 -29.21 -31.71
N LYS A 277 -15.10 -29.77 -31.86
CA LYS A 277 -16.38 -29.06 -31.95
C LYS A 277 -17.50 -29.79 -31.20
N ALA A 278 -18.29 -29.04 -30.44
CA ALA A 278 -19.72 -29.28 -30.19
C ALA A 278 -20.36 -27.89 -29.94
N ALA A 279 -21.25 -27.37 -30.79
CA ALA A 279 -22.66 -27.74 -30.88
C ALA A 279 -23.35 -27.71 -29.49
N GLY A 280 -24.30 -26.83 -29.18
CA GLY A 280 -25.04 -25.87 -30.02
C GLY A 280 -26.53 -26.17 -29.99
N GLU A 281 -27.18 -25.95 -28.85
CA GLU A 281 -28.62 -26.22 -28.68
C GLU A 281 -29.38 -24.97 -28.24
N LYS A 282 -30.47 -24.66 -28.97
CA LYS A 282 -31.43 -23.58 -28.65
C LYS A 282 -32.74 -24.22 -28.21
N VAL A 283 -33.28 -23.81 -27.07
CA VAL A 283 -34.66 -24.15 -26.65
C VAL A 283 -35.53 -22.89 -26.63
N LYS A 284 -36.78 -23.01 -27.11
CA LYS A 284 -37.68 -21.88 -27.41
C LYS A 284 -39.06 -22.07 -26.78
N GLY A 285 -39.48 -21.09 -25.97
CA GLY A 285 -40.87 -20.90 -25.50
C GLY A 285 -41.22 -21.63 -24.19
N LYS A 286 -42.36 -21.34 -23.54
CA LYS A 286 -43.30 -20.19 -23.64
C LYS A 286 -44.26 -20.27 -22.43
N ARG A 287 -44.74 -19.12 -21.90
CA ARG A 287 -45.71 -18.97 -20.79
C ARG A 287 -45.17 -19.44 -19.41
N GLY A 288 -45.49 -18.84 -18.26
CA GLY A 288 -46.28 -17.63 -17.99
C GLY A 288 -47.25 -17.81 -16.81
N VAL A 289 -46.91 -17.29 -15.62
CA VAL A 289 -47.83 -17.09 -14.47
C VAL A 289 -47.48 -15.76 -13.79
N SER A 290 -48.50 -15.08 -13.26
CA SER A 290 -48.48 -13.71 -12.77
C SER A 290 -48.30 -13.60 -11.24
N SER A 291 -48.13 -12.36 -10.77
CA SER A 291 -48.34 -11.85 -9.40
C SER A 291 -47.16 -12.05 -8.42
N ALA A 292 -46.86 -11.11 -7.50
CA ALA A 292 -47.57 -9.88 -7.15
C ALA A 292 -46.61 -8.69 -6.98
N ALA A 293 -47.05 -7.50 -7.39
CA ALA A 293 -46.38 -6.24 -7.05
C ALA A 293 -46.82 -5.78 -5.66
N VAL A 294 -45.86 -5.44 -4.79
CA VAL A 294 -46.15 -4.73 -3.54
C VAL A 294 -45.94 -3.25 -3.80
N VAL A 295 -47.04 -2.54 -4.04
CA VAL A 295 -47.08 -1.08 -3.99
C VAL A 295 -47.06 -0.67 -2.52
N THR A 296 -46.09 0.16 -2.12
CA THR A 296 -46.16 0.90 -0.84
C THR A 296 -46.30 2.38 -1.14
N ASP A 297 -47.44 2.92 -0.71
CA ASP A 297 -47.80 4.34 -0.79
C ASP A 297 -46.77 5.23 -0.07
N VAL A 298 -46.23 6.22 -0.79
CA VAL A 298 -45.29 7.21 -0.24
C VAL A 298 -46.08 8.48 0.05
N LYS A 299 -46.73 8.50 1.21
CA LYS A 299 -47.48 9.65 1.69
C LYS A 299 -46.51 10.79 2.05
N ASN A 300 -46.47 11.80 1.20
CA ASN A 300 -45.56 12.93 1.30
C ASN A 300 -46.01 13.88 2.43
N SER A 301 -45.13 14.18 3.39
CA SER A 301 -45.41 15.21 4.41
C SER A 301 -44.15 16.01 4.75
N ASN A 302 -44.08 17.24 4.25
CA ASN A 302 -43.10 18.23 4.67
C ASN A 302 -43.45 18.77 6.06
N SER A 303 -42.57 18.62 7.05
CA SER A 303 -42.39 19.66 8.07
C SER A 303 -41.00 19.64 8.71
N THR A 304 -40.65 20.81 9.23
CA THR A 304 -39.35 21.37 9.56
C THR A 304 -38.63 20.82 10.80
N ARG A 305 -37.29 20.96 10.76
CA ARG A 305 -36.37 21.28 11.87
C ARG A 305 -36.39 20.43 13.17
N GLY A 306 -35.30 19.68 13.34
CA GLY A 306 -34.39 19.95 14.47
C GLY A 306 -34.50 19.13 15.76
N ARG A 307 -33.91 17.93 15.79
CA ARG A 307 -33.14 17.43 16.96
C ARG A 307 -32.25 16.23 16.60
N LYS A 308 -31.16 16.05 17.35
CA LYS A 308 -30.13 15.01 17.12
C LYS A 308 -30.73 13.60 17.17
N ARG A 309 -30.57 12.80 16.11
CA ARG A 309 -30.87 11.35 16.13
C ARG A 309 -29.62 10.57 16.59
N LYS A 310 -29.78 9.73 17.62
CA LYS A 310 -28.77 8.71 17.99
C LYS A 310 -28.76 7.61 16.92
N ALA A 311 -27.61 6.98 16.68
CA ALA A 311 -27.50 5.87 15.73
C ALA A 311 -28.24 4.62 16.26
N PRO A 312 -28.88 3.82 15.38
CA PRO A 312 -29.50 2.56 15.79
C PRO A 312 -28.42 1.50 16.09
N VAL A 313 -28.60 0.79 17.21
CA VAL A 313 -27.78 -0.37 17.57
C VAL A 313 -28.28 -1.58 16.77
N VAL A 314 -27.40 -2.20 15.98
CA VAL A 314 -27.72 -3.43 15.24
C VAL A 314 -27.32 -4.65 16.07
N THR A 315 -28.31 -5.25 16.74
CA THR A 315 -28.13 -6.52 17.45
C THR A 315 -28.20 -7.69 16.46
N VAL A 316 -27.11 -8.43 16.28
CA VAL A 316 -27.07 -9.61 15.40
C VAL A 316 -27.66 -10.82 16.13
N VAL A 317 -28.92 -11.15 15.85
CA VAL A 317 -29.55 -12.39 16.33
C VAL A 317 -29.13 -13.55 15.42
N ARG A 318 -28.43 -14.52 16.01
CA ARG A 318 -27.89 -15.69 15.31
C ARG A 318 -28.96 -16.79 15.19
N VAL A 319 -29.67 -16.86 14.06
CA VAL A 319 -30.66 -17.92 13.82
C VAL A 319 -29.96 -19.27 13.62
N VAL A 320 -30.02 -20.12 14.65
CA VAL A 320 -29.56 -21.50 14.59
C VAL A 320 -30.61 -22.36 13.88
N LYS A 321 -30.25 -22.96 12.75
CA LYS A 321 -31.13 -23.85 11.98
C LYS A 321 -31.23 -25.21 12.69
N GLN A 322 -32.25 -25.39 13.54
CA GLN A 322 -32.56 -26.70 14.11
C GLN A 322 -32.90 -27.71 13.00
N ARG A 323 -32.33 -28.92 13.10
CA ARG A 323 -32.70 -30.07 12.27
C ARG A 323 -33.93 -30.75 12.88
N LYS A 324 -34.95 -31.07 12.08
CA LYS A 324 -36.04 -31.95 12.53
C LYS A 324 -35.49 -33.37 12.75
N PRO A 325 -35.91 -34.09 13.81
CA PRO A 325 -35.59 -35.51 13.97
C PRO A 325 -36.34 -36.37 12.95
N ALA A 326 -35.77 -37.51 12.59
CA ALA A 326 -36.41 -38.50 11.72
C ALA A 326 -37.29 -39.45 12.55
N THR A 327 -38.54 -39.62 12.15
CA THR A 327 -39.45 -40.60 12.74
C THR A 327 -39.15 -41.97 12.14
N ALA A 328 -38.72 -42.93 12.98
CA ALA A 328 -38.60 -44.32 12.60
C ALA A 328 -39.84 -45.09 13.12
N GLU A 329 -40.72 -45.50 12.22
CA GLU A 329 -41.89 -46.31 12.57
C GLU A 329 -41.68 -47.76 12.09
N LYS A 330 -41.74 -48.70 13.04
CA LYS A 330 -41.57 -50.12 12.78
C LYS A 330 -42.87 -50.68 12.18
N LYS A 331 -42.78 -51.36 11.03
CA LYS A 331 -43.76 -52.40 10.71
C LYS A 331 -43.36 -53.71 11.39
N LYS A 332 -44.28 -54.26 12.18
CA LYS A 332 -44.46 -55.70 12.31
C LYS A 332 -45.36 -56.17 11.17
#